data_AF-A0A1L3MXC5-F1
#
_entry.id   AF-A0A1L3MXC5-F1
#
_cell.length_a   1.000
_cell.length_b   1.000
_cell.length_c   1.000
_cell.angle_alpha   90.00
_cell.angle_beta   90.00
_cell.angle_gamma   90.00
#
_symmetry.space_group_name_H-M   'P 1'
#
loop_
_entity.id
_entity.type
_entity.pdbx_description
1 polymer ?
#
loop_
_entity_poly.entity_id
_entity_poly.type
_entity_poly.pdbx_seq_one_letter_code
_entity_poly.pdbx_strand_id
1 'polypeptide(L)'
;MEELQDQWVQPVKGTITDYFGTRNGHHKGIDIAAPEGESIISVAAGTVSKSYYSSTYGHVVFIQHPEGFETVYAHLSERTVNEGDTVSKGQQIGVIGNTGVSTGTHLHFELHEGTWTYEKEHALDPVFVFEDTSMQNENKLHHGTDKMDIQTKKLKPNNELEKSEELHTLNNKSIKTITVSKNDTLWGLSKEYKVPIASLKKWNHLNGSTIYPSQKLIISPAEEESYVVKAGDTLYSIADSFQTSTDKIKSTNELQGETIYPDQVLIIKE
;
A
#
# COMPACT_ATOMS: atom_id res chain seq x y z
N MET A 1 -11.30 17.18 5.78
CA MET A 1 -10.46 16.72 6.90
C MET A 1 -11.19 16.81 8.23
N GLU A 2 -12.03 17.83 8.46
CA GLU A 2 -12.88 17.97 9.66
C GLU A 2 -13.91 16.83 9.84
N GLU A 3 -14.37 16.18 8.76
CA GLU A 3 -15.35 15.06 8.82
C GLU A 3 -14.79 13.70 9.27
N LEU A 4 -13.46 13.50 9.27
CA LEU A 4 -12.88 12.18 9.60
C LEU A 4 -12.75 11.95 11.12
N GLN A 5 -12.55 13.02 11.91
CA GLN A 5 -12.31 12.92 13.36
C GLN A 5 -13.57 12.49 14.14
N ASP A 6 -14.78 12.93 13.75
CA ASP A 6 -16.03 12.50 14.40
C ASP A 6 -16.40 11.03 14.09
N GLN A 7 -15.76 10.45 13.08
CA GLN A 7 -16.08 9.10 12.60
C GLN A 7 -15.19 8.02 13.20
N TRP A 8 -14.06 8.35 13.82
CA TRP A 8 -13.07 7.37 14.27
C TRP A 8 -12.96 7.34 15.80
N VAL A 9 -12.64 6.18 16.36
CA VAL A 9 -12.37 6.00 17.79
C VAL A 9 -10.98 5.41 18.00
N GLN A 10 -10.38 5.66 19.17
CA GLN A 10 -9.10 5.06 19.51
C GLN A 10 -9.21 3.52 19.57
N PRO A 11 -8.30 2.76 18.94
CA PRO A 11 -8.43 1.30 18.81
C PRO A 11 -8.19 0.54 20.12
N VAL A 12 -7.49 1.17 21.07
CA VAL A 12 -7.26 0.65 22.42
C VAL A 12 -6.97 1.82 23.36
N LYS A 13 -7.40 1.72 24.62
CA LYS A 13 -7.04 2.70 25.64
C LYS A 13 -5.62 2.43 26.13
N GLY A 14 -4.65 3.20 25.62
CA GLY A 14 -3.24 3.02 25.94
C GLY A 14 -2.40 4.28 25.73
N THR A 15 -1.09 4.11 25.80
CA THR A 15 -0.10 5.19 25.60
C THR A 15 0.71 4.90 24.34
N ILE A 16 0.84 5.89 23.45
CA ILE A 16 1.73 5.77 22.29
C ILE A 16 3.18 5.75 22.78
N THR A 17 3.91 4.69 22.45
CA THR A 17 5.31 4.48 22.85
C THR A 17 6.30 4.58 21.70
N ASP A 18 5.83 4.41 20.45
CA ASP A 18 6.63 4.62 19.26
C ASP A 18 5.77 5.23 18.16
N TYR A 19 6.29 6.24 17.46
CA TYR A 19 5.53 7.06 16.51
C TYR A 19 5.79 6.66 15.06
N PHE A 20 4.91 7.06 14.16
CA PHE A 20 5.12 6.90 12.72
C PHE A 20 6.42 7.60 12.28
N GLY A 21 7.16 6.96 11.36
CA GLY A 21 8.40 7.51 10.79
C GLY A 21 9.63 7.37 11.67
N THR A 22 9.53 6.80 12.87
CA THR A 22 10.70 6.44 13.68
C THR A 22 11.44 5.24 13.06
N ARG A 23 12.51 4.77 13.72
CA ARG A 23 13.37 3.67 13.23
C ARG A 23 13.92 3.99 11.83
N ASN A 24 14.46 5.20 11.65
CA ASN A 24 14.94 5.73 10.37
C ASN A 24 13.86 5.71 9.25
N GLY A 25 12.60 5.95 9.59
CA GLY A 25 11.50 5.97 8.63
C GLY A 25 10.90 4.60 8.31
N HIS A 26 11.40 3.52 8.94
CA HIS A 26 10.90 2.17 8.73
C HIS A 26 9.66 1.84 9.56
N HIS A 27 9.37 2.61 10.63
CA HIS A 27 8.15 2.43 11.40
C HIS A 27 6.97 3.07 10.66
N LYS A 28 6.05 2.24 10.14
CA LYS A 28 4.92 2.66 9.27
C LYS A 28 3.57 2.66 9.98
N GLY A 29 3.62 2.76 11.31
CA GLY A 29 2.47 2.80 12.18
C GLY A 29 2.84 3.49 13.49
N ILE A 30 1.98 3.34 14.49
CA ILE A 30 2.24 3.73 15.87
C ILE A 30 2.17 2.48 16.76
N ASP A 31 2.97 2.47 17.83
CA ASP A 31 2.91 1.44 18.85
C ASP A 31 2.18 2.00 20.07
N ILE A 32 1.07 1.36 20.45
CA ILE A 32 0.24 1.76 21.59
C ILE A 32 0.37 0.70 22.69
N ALA A 33 1.07 1.04 23.77
CA ALA A 33 1.19 0.17 24.93
C ALA A 33 -0.11 0.15 25.74
N ALA A 34 -0.61 -1.05 26.03
CA ALA A 34 -1.72 -1.31 26.92
C ALA A 34 -1.54 -2.70 27.59
N PRO A 35 -2.22 -2.99 28.72
CA PRO A 35 -2.08 -4.25 29.44
C PRO A 35 -2.47 -5.46 28.57
N GLU A 36 -1.74 -6.58 28.70
CA GLU A 36 -2.09 -7.83 28.01
C GLU A 36 -3.53 -8.26 28.34
N GLY A 37 -4.29 -8.68 27.32
CA GLY A 37 -5.70 -9.04 27.49
C GLY A 37 -6.71 -7.91 27.24
N GLU A 38 -6.27 -6.65 27.09
CA GLU A 38 -7.16 -5.55 26.71
C GLU A 38 -7.77 -5.77 25.30
N SER A 39 -9.06 -5.44 25.15
CA SER A 39 -9.75 -5.55 23.87
C SER A 39 -9.25 -4.51 22.86
N ILE A 40 -9.02 -4.95 21.63
CA ILE A 40 -8.77 -4.07 20.48
C ILE A 40 -10.06 -3.94 19.68
N ILE A 41 -10.44 -2.70 19.36
CA ILE A 41 -11.67 -2.38 18.62
C ILE A 41 -11.37 -1.78 17.25
N SER A 42 -12.29 -1.95 16.31
CA SER A 42 -12.23 -1.28 15.01
C SER A 42 -12.45 0.22 15.17
N VAL A 43 -11.55 1.03 14.60
CA VAL A 43 -11.62 2.50 14.71
C VAL A 43 -12.83 3.10 14.01
N ALA A 44 -13.35 2.44 12.97
CA ALA A 44 -14.52 2.84 12.21
C ALA A 44 -15.27 1.61 11.67
N ALA A 45 -16.43 1.81 11.04
CA ALA A 45 -17.11 0.73 10.33
C ALA A 45 -16.31 0.31 9.08
N GLY A 46 -16.39 -0.95 8.68
CA GLY A 46 -15.64 -1.44 7.53
C GLY A 46 -15.84 -2.93 7.26
N THR A 47 -15.04 -3.45 6.33
CA THR A 47 -14.98 -4.87 5.99
C THR A 47 -13.57 -5.39 6.26
N VAL A 48 -13.46 -6.52 6.94
CA VAL A 48 -12.19 -7.17 7.20
C VAL A 48 -11.62 -7.69 5.88
N SER A 49 -10.56 -7.08 5.40
CA SER A 49 -9.92 -7.43 4.12
C SER A 49 -8.96 -8.61 4.27
N LYS A 50 -8.35 -8.78 5.44
CA LYS A 50 -7.47 -9.91 5.80
C LYS A 50 -7.53 -10.17 7.30
N SER A 51 -7.50 -11.43 7.71
CA SER A 51 -7.35 -11.83 9.11
C SER A 51 -6.58 -13.15 9.20
N TYR A 52 -5.31 -13.09 9.58
CA TYR A 52 -4.43 -14.27 9.57
C TYR A 52 -3.26 -14.12 10.54
N TYR A 53 -2.45 -15.19 10.66
CA TYR A 53 -1.20 -15.17 11.41
C TYR A 53 -0.03 -14.90 10.47
N SER A 54 0.72 -13.84 10.74
CA SER A 54 1.96 -13.47 10.06
C SER A 54 3.16 -13.74 10.96
N SER A 55 4.28 -14.19 10.39
CA SER A 55 5.52 -14.35 11.14
C SER A 55 6.08 -13.02 11.65
N THR A 56 5.79 -11.90 10.97
CA THR A 56 6.25 -10.56 11.34
C THR A 56 5.22 -9.81 12.18
N TYR A 57 3.97 -9.72 11.70
CA TYR A 57 2.92 -9.01 12.43
C TYR A 57 2.26 -9.83 13.54
N GLY A 58 2.52 -11.13 13.63
CA GLY A 58 1.81 -12.01 14.56
C GLY A 58 0.35 -12.20 14.13
N HIS A 59 -0.56 -12.31 15.10
CA HIS A 59 -1.99 -12.23 14.81
C HIS A 59 -2.31 -10.80 14.33
N VAL A 60 -2.85 -10.70 13.11
CA VAL A 60 -3.11 -9.41 12.47
C VAL A 60 -4.48 -9.38 11.80
N VAL A 61 -5.12 -8.21 11.87
CA VAL A 61 -6.41 -7.90 11.21
C VAL A 61 -6.21 -6.66 10.34
N PHE A 62 -6.78 -6.68 9.14
CA PHE A 62 -6.82 -5.56 8.19
C PHE A 62 -8.27 -5.21 7.92
N ILE A 63 -8.62 -3.92 7.95
CA ILE A 63 -10.00 -3.46 7.80
C ILE A 63 -10.04 -2.34 6.76
N GLN A 64 -10.73 -2.60 5.66
CA GLN A 64 -11.01 -1.61 4.63
C GLN A 64 -12.24 -0.80 5.04
N HIS A 65 -12.08 0.52 5.07
CA HIS A 65 -13.12 1.48 5.41
C HIS A 65 -13.73 2.11 4.13
N PRO A 66 -15.04 2.46 4.14
CA PRO A 66 -15.74 3.04 2.99
C PRO A 66 -15.12 4.34 2.46
N GLU A 67 -14.41 5.08 3.30
CA GLU A 67 -13.79 6.37 3.00
C GLU A 67 -12.49 6.21 2.20
N GLY A 68 -12.11 4.97 1.88
CA GLY A 68 -10.94 4.64 1.08
C GLY A 68 -9.67 4.45 1.90
N PHE A 69 -9.78 4.18 3.21
CA PHE A 69 -8.63 3.87 4.07
C PHE A 69 -8.62 2.39 4.47
N GLU A 70 -7.44 1.85 4.70
CA GLU A 70 -7.27 0.55 5.35
C GLU A 70 -6.50 0.71 6.66
N THR A 71 -6.97 0.04 7.71
CA THR A 71 -6.29 0.01 9.01
C THR A 71 -5.75 -1.37 9.31
N VAL A 72 -4.59 -1.43 9.97
CA VAL A 72 -3.91 -2.67 10.34
C VAL A 72 -3.74 -2.73 11.84
N TYR A 73 -4.09 -3.87 12.44
CA TYR A 73 -4.01 -4.13 13.86
C TYR A 73 -3.14 -5.36 14.06
N ALA A 74 -1.90 -5.19 14.55
CA ALA A 74 -0.90 -6.24 14.64
C ALA A 74 -0.42 -6.51 16.07
N HIS A 75 0.31 -7.60 16.22
CA HIS A 75 0.84 -8.17 17.47
C HIS A 75 -0.24 -8.64 18.45
N LEU A 76 -1.45 -8.94 17.96
CA LEU A 76 -2.56 -9.43 18.77
C LEU A 76 -2.21 -10.77 19.44
N SER A 77 -2.84 -11.09 20.56
CA SER A 77 -2.84 -12.45 21.13
C SER A 77 -3.92 -13.31 20.47
N GLU A 78 -5.05 -12.70 20.10
CA GLU A 78 -6.20 -13.34 19.49
C GLU A 78 -6.89 -12.41 18.48
N ARG A 79 -7.44 -12.99 17.40
CA ARG A 79 -8.32 -12.30 16.44
C ARG A 79 -9.75 -12.81 16.66
N THR A 80 -10.72 -11.92 16.75
CA THR A 80 -12.15 -12.27 16.95
C THR A 80 -12.99 -12.11 15.69
N VAL A 81 -12.37 -11.79 14.55
CA VAL A 81 -13.01 -11.60 13.25
C VAL A 81 -12.23 -12.31 12.15
N ASN A 82 -12.92 -12.69 11.07
CA ASN A 82 -12.37 -13.36 9.90
C ASN A 82 -12.44 -12.48 8.65
N GLU A 83 -11.67 -12.84 7.63
CA GLU A 83 -11.73 -12.17 6.33
C GLU A 83 -13.14 -12.22 5.74
N GLY A 84 -13.62 -11.07 5.24
CA GLY A 84 -14.96 -10.89 4.70
C GLY A 84 -16.00 -10.41 5.72
N ASP A 85 -15.71 -10.46 7.03
CA ASP A 85 -16.63 -9.98 8.05
C ASP A 85 -16.82 -8.46 7.93
N THR A 86 -18.06 -8.00 8.12
CA THR A 86 -18.33 -6.56 8.32
C THR A 86 -18.22 -6.24 9.81
N VAL A 87 -17.66 -5.07 10.11
CA VAL A 87 -17.48 -4.59 11.48
C VAL A 87 -18.08 -3.20 11.65
N SER A 88 -18.63 -2.95 12.84
CA SER A 88 -19.07 -1.61 13.24
C SER A 88 -17.95 -0.83 13.94
N LYS A 89 -18.06 0.50 13.95
CA LYS A 89 -17.19 1.35 14.78
C LYS A 89 -17.26 0.90 16.24
N GLY A 90 -16.09 0.68 16.85
CA GLY A 90 -15.96 0.24 18.23
C GLY A 90 -16.25 -1.25 18.47
N GLN A 91 -16.51 -2.03 17.43
CA GLN A 91 -16.64 -3.48 17.56
C GLN A 91 -15.28 -4.11 17.89
N GLN A 92 -15.25 -5.04 18.82
CA GLN A 92 -14.06 -5.81 19.15
C GLN A 92 -13.63 -6.69 17.97
N ILE A 93 -12.34 -6.63 17.63
CA ILE A 93 -11.72 -7.36 16.52
C ILE A 93 -10.55 -8.24 16.96
N GLY A 94 -10.09 -8.07 18.19
CA GLY A 94 -9.02 -8.87 18.75
C GLY A 94 -8.70 -8.51 20.20
N VAL A 95 -7.60 -9.08 20.67
CA VAL A 95 -7.07 -8.88 22.01
C VAL A 95 -5.59 -8.53 21.89
N ILE A 96 -5.15 -7.54 22.66
CA ILE A 96 -3.75 -7.11 22.65
C ILE A 96 -2.83 -8.26 23.09
N GLY A 97 -1.61 -8.28 22.53
CA GLY A 97 -0.65 -9.35 22.79
C GLY A 97 0.77 -8.93 22.50
N ASN A 98 1.58 -9.94 22.19
CA ASN A 98 3.01 -9.81 21.89
C ASN A 98 3.46 -10.92 20.91
N THR A 99 2.73 -11.09 19.80
CA THR A 99 3.02 -12.14 18.81
C THR A 99 3.73 -11.59 17.57
N GLY A 100 4.41 -12.47 16.82
CA GLY A 100 5.24 -12.06 15.68
C GLY A 100 6.57 -11.45 16.12
N VAL A 101 7.07 -10.49 15.35
CA VAL A 101 8.29 -9.73 15.66
C VAL A 101 7.91 -8.53 16.52
N SER A 102 7.85 -8.75 17.83
CA SER A 102 7.53 -7.73 18.83
C SER A 102 8.44 -7.89 20.05
N THR A 103 8.84 -6.77 20.68
CA THR A 103 9.75 -6.74 21.84
C THR A 103 9.04 -6.55 23.18
N GLY A 104 7.72 -6.35 23.18
CA GLY A 104 6.90 -6.16 24.38
C GLY A 104 5.42 -6.03 24.03
N THR A 105 4.54 -6.09 25.04
CA THR A 105 3.08 -6.02 24.83
C THR A 105 2.64 -4.64 24.34
N HIS A 106 2.15 -4.57 23.10
CA HIS A 106 1.59 -3.36 22.49
C HIS A 106 0.68 -3.72 21.30
N LEU A 107 -0.12 -2.75 20.87
CA LEU A 107 -0.75 -2.76 19.56
C LEU A 107 0.14 -2.01 18.57
N HIS A 108 0.55 -2.65 17.49
CA HIS A 108 1.07 -1.93 16.32
C HIS A 108 -0.09 -1.60 15.38
N PHE A 109 -0.36 -0.30 15.22
CA PHE A 109 -1.48 0.23 14.45
C PHE A 109 -0.99 1.00 13.24
N GLU A 110 -1.43 0.61 12.04
CA GLU A 110 -1.12 1.33 10.80
C GLU A 110 -2.41 1.88 10.16
N LEU A 111 -2.24 3.01 9.47
CA LEU A 111 -3.26 3.62 8.63
C LEU A 111 -2.70 3.74 7.21
N HIS A 112 -3.47 3.34 6.22
CA HIS A 112 -3.09 3.42 4.81
C HIS A 112 -4.16 4.13 4.00
N GLU A 113 -3.73 5.00 3.08
CA GLU A 113 -4.61 5.50 2.02
C GLU A 113 -4.77 4.38 0.97
N GLY A 114 -6.00 3.91 0.77
CA GLY A 114 -6.29 2.71 -0.01
C GLY A 114 -5.91 1.44 0.72
N THR A 115 -5.70 0.36 -0.04
CA THR A 115 -5.32 -0.94 0.49
C THR A 115 -3.86 -0.95 0.92
N TRP A 116 -3.58 -1.59 2.05
CA TRP A 116 -2.24 -1.86 2.54
C TRP A 116 -1.40 -2.57 1.49
N THR A 117 -0.17 -2.11 1.32
CA THR A 117 0.85 -2.73 0.48
C THR A 117 2.03 -3.20 1.32
N TYR A 118 2.76 -4.20 0.83
CA TYR A 118 3.91 -4.74 1.55
C TYR A 118 5.00 -3.68 1.83
N GLU A 119 5.25 -2.80 0.85
CA GLU A 119 6.18 -1.68 0.97
C GLU A 119 5.60 -0.51 1.80
N LYS A 120 4.31 -0.59 2.16
CA LYS A 120 3.60 0.38 2.98
C LYS A 120 3.70 1.80 2.39
N GLU A 121 3.66 1.87 1.05
CA GLU A 121 3.89 3.09 0.25
C GLU A 121 2.85 4.19 0.53
N HIS A 122 1.67 3.80 1.04
CA HIS A 122 0.56 4.70 1.37
C HIS A 122 0.32 4.80 2.87
N ALA A 123 1.28 4.38 3.70
CA ALA A 123 1.14 4.49 5.13
C ALA A 123 1.10 5.98 5.53
N LEU A 124 0.05 6.33 6.25
CA LEU A 124 -0.17 7.66 6.81
C LEU A 124 0.13 7.61 8.31
N ASP A 125 0.52 8.75 8.87
CA ASP A 125 0.70 8.88 10.32
C ASP A 125 -0.65 8.73 11.04
N PRO A 126 -0.93 7.67 11.81
CA PRO A 126 -2.25 7.49 12.39
C PRO A 126 -2.62 8.56 13.44
N VAL A 127 -1.65 9.31 13.97
CA VAL A 127 -1.87 10.28 15.06
C VAL A 127 -2.82 11.41 14.68
N PHE A 128 -2.82 11.89 13.43
CA PHE A 128 -3.70 13.00 13.03
C PHE A 128 -5.20 12.67 13.13
N VAL A 129 -5.55 11.37 13.16
CA VAL A 129 -6.94 10.91 13.33
C VAL A 129 -7.38 10.97 14.79
N PHE A 130 -6.43 10.89 15.73
CA PHE A 130 -6.70 10.84 17.17
C PHE A 130 -6.43 12.17 17.89
N GLU A 131 -5.74 13.12 17.26
CA GLU A 131 -5.52 14.46 17.83
C GLU A 131 -6.76 15.34 17.77
N ASP A 132 -7.38 15.54 18.93
CA ASP A 132 -8.27 16.66 19.21
C ASP A 132 -7.51 17.97 18.90
N THR A 133 -8.00 18.77 17.97
CA THR A 133 -7.35 20.00 17.47
C THR A 133 -7.26 21.13 18.50
N SER A 134 -7.57 20.89 19.77
CA SER A 134 -7.49 21.87 20.86
C SER A 134 -6.07 22.20 21.37
N MET A 135 -4.99 21.59 20.84
CA MET A 135 -3.62 21.79 21.38
C MET A 135 -2.53 22.29 20.40
N GLN A 136 -2.86 22.86 19.22
CA GLN A 136 -1.85 23.37 18.28
C GLN A 136 -1.30 24.79 18.55
N ASN A 137 -1.62 25.41 19.70
CA ASN A 137 -0.94 26.63 20.14
C ASN A 137 0.05 26.27 21.25
N GLU A 138 1.27 25.88 20.86
CA GLU A 138 2.55 26.06 21.58
C GLU A 138 3.55 24.98 21.16
N ASN A 139 4.19 25.16 20.00
CA ASN A 139 5.63 24.90 19.81
C ASN A 139 6.03 25.18 18.36
N LYS A 140 6.30 26.47 18.10
CA LYS A 140 6.95 26.95 16.89
C LYS A 140 8.22 27.67 17.32
N LEU A 141 9.37 26.99 17.40
CA LEU A 141 10.68 27.67 17.48
C LEU A 141 11.88 26.71 17.32
N HIS A 142 12.80 27.09 16.44
CA HIS A 142 14.18 26.58 16.16
C HIS A 142 14.25 25.28 15.31
N HIS A 143 14.88 25.22 14.14
CA HIS A 143 16.11 25.80 13.57
C HIS A 143 15.88 26.01 12.05
N GLY A 144 16.33 27.04 11.33
CA GLY A 144 17.64 27.71 11.37
C GLY A 144 18.34 27.51 10.02
N THR A 145 17.93 28.30 9.02
CA THR A 145 18.63 28.76 7.78
C THR A 145 19.74 27.93 7.12
N ASP A 146 19.60 27.70 5.81
CA ASP A 146 20.56 28.25 4.84
C ASP A 146 19.95 28.42 3.44
N LYS A 147 20.26 29.57 2.83
CA LYS A 147 19.82 30.01 1.50
C LYS A 147 20.89 29.66 0.46
N MET A 148 20.49 29.28 -0.75
CA MET A 148 21.15 29.79 -1.97
C MET A 148 20.14 29.95 -3.11
N ASP A 149 20.14 31.16 -3.67
CA ASP A 149 19.40 31.64 -4.82
C ASP A 149 19.86 30.99 -6.15
N ILE A 150 19.01 31.01 -7.18
CA ILE A 150 19.22 31.81 -8.44
C ILE A 150 18.16 31.46 -9.50
N GLN A 151 17.39 32.49 -9.82
CA GLN A 151 16.80 32.93 -11.10
C GLN A 151 15.87 32.06 -11.97
N THR A 152 14.65 32.58 -12.00
CA THR A 152 13.66 32.66 -13.09
C THR A 152 14.20 32.73 -14.53
N LYS A 153 13.60 31.95 -15.44
CA LYS A 153 13.41 32.35 -16.84
C LYS A 153 12.06 31.84 -17.36
N LYS A 154 11.13 32.78 -17.59
CA LYS A 154 9.86 32.58 -18.30
C LYS A 154 10.11 32.55 -19.81
N LEU A 155 9.56 31.55 -20.51
CA LEU A 155 9.08 31.66 -21.90
C LEU A 155 7.83 30.76 -22.04
N LYS A 156 6.75 31.31 -22.61
CA LYS A 156 5.52 30.60 -23.07
C LYS A 156 5.55 30.54 -24.62
N PRO A 157 4.48 30.05 -25.29
CA PRO A 157 4.08 28.67 -25.55
C PRO A 157 4.09 28.37 -27.07
N ASN A 158 3.83 27.12 -27.51
CA ASN A 158 3.17 26.91 -28.80
C ASN A 158 2.44 25.56 -28.88
N ASN A 159 1.22 25.63 -29.40
CA ASN A 159 0.35 24.52 -29.80
C ASN A 159 0.86 23.89 -31.11
N GLU A 160 0.66 22.58 -31.26
CA GLU A 160 0.22 22.01 -32.55
C GLU A 160 -0.58 20.73 -32.28
N LEU A 161 -1.79 20.70 -32.83
CA LEU A 161 -2.87 19.75 -32.63
C LEU A 161 -2.80 18.59 -33.64
N GLU A 162 -3.29 17.43 -33.20
CA GLU A 162 -4.14 16.48 -33.95
C GLU A 162 -3.69 16.01 -35.34
N LYS A 163 -3.18 14.78 -35.42
CA LYS A 163 -3.47 13.82 -36.51
C LYS A 163 -2.92 12.42 -36.20
N SER A 164 -3.79 11.50 -35.79
CA SER A 164 -3.69 10.05 -36.08
C SER A 164 -4.76 9.29 -35.31
N GLU A 165 -6.02 9.59 -35.59
CA GLU A 165 -7.07 8.57 -35.55
C GLU A 165 -7.07 7.88 -36.93
N GLU A 166 -7.26 6.56 -36.92
CA GLU A 166 -7.31 5.61 -38.04
C GLU A 166 -5.98 5.02 -38.58
N LEU A 167 -5.57 3.88 -38.00
CA LEU A 167 -5.00 2.77 -38.77
C LEU A 167 -5.25 1.40 -38.10
N HIS A 168 -6.29 0.74 -38.61
CA HIS A 168 -6.52 -0.69 -38.79
C HIS A 168 -6.26 -1.73 -37.67
N THR A 169 -7.39 -2.29 -37.23
CA THR A 169 -7.62 -3.59 -36.61
C THR A 169 -7.18 -4.78 -37.47
N LEU A 170 -6.41 -5.73 -36.86
CA LEU A 170 -6.59 -7.20 -36.85
C LEU A 170 -5.25 -7.96 -36.65
N ASN A 171 -4.80 -8.08 -35.39
CA ASN A 171 -4.42 -9.35 -34.73
C ASN A 171 -4.22 -9.04 -33.23
N ASN A 172 -5.18 -9.45 -32.40
CA ASN A 172 -5.55 -8.80 -31.13
C ASN A 172 -4.50 -8.81 -30.00
N LYS A 173 -3.59 -7.84 -30.05
CA LYS A 173 -2.82 -7.32 -28.93
C LYS A 173 -2.58 -5.83 -29.22
N SER A 174 -3.61 -5.01 -29.07
CA SER A 174 -3.55 -3.57 -29.37
C SER A 174 -3.04 -2.79 -28.17
N ILE A 175 -2.13 -1.84 -28.42
CA ILE A 175 -1.71 -0.85 -27.42
C ILE A 175 -2.95 -0.06 -26.97
N LYS A 176 -3.24 -0.04 -25.67
CA LYS A 176 -4.37 0.67 -25.06
C LYS A 176 -3.84 1.86 -24.26
N THR A 177 -4.41 3.04 -24.45
CA THR A 177 -4.16 4.18 -23.55
C THR A 177 -5.31 4.28 -22.55
N ILE A 178 -4.98 4.31 -21.26
CA ILE A 178 -5.94 4.51 -20.17
C ILE A 178 -5.68 5.84 -19.47
N THR A 179 -6.69 6.38 -18.83
CA THR A 179 -6.57 7.55 -17.95
C THR A 179 -6.67 7.06 -16.52
N VAL A 180 -5.62 7.32 -15.74
CA VAL A 180 -5.52 6.95 -14.33
C VAL A 180 -6.63 7.63 -13.55
N SER A 181 -7.44 6.82 -12.88
CA SER A 181 -8.48 7.26 -11.96
C SER A 181 -7.88 7.58 -10.59
N LYS A 182 -8.65 8.24 -9.73
CA LYS A 182 -8.20 8.68 -8.39
C LYS A 182 -7.61 7.55 -7.53
N ASN A 183 -8.04 6.31 -7.76
CA ASN A 183 -7.68 5.14 -6.95
C ASN A 183 -6.93 4.07 -7.75
N ASP A 184 -6.49 4.38 -8.98
CA ASP A 184 -5.73 3.43 -9.77
C ASP A 184 -4.31 3.27 -9.20
N THR A 185 -3.82 2.04 -9.20
CA THR A 185 -2.44 1.70 -8.83
C THR A 185 -1.79 0.90 -9.95
N LEU A 186 -0.46 0.97 -10.10
CA LEU A 186 0.22 0.11 -11.09
C LEU A 186 -0.03 -1.37 -10.84
N TRP A 187 -0.21 -1.78 -9.58
CA TRP A 187 -0.54 -3.16 -9.23
C TRP A 187 -1.96 -3.54 -9.65
N GLY A 188 -2.96 -2.71 -9.33
CA GLY A 188 -4.35 -2.94 -9.75
C GLY A 188 -4.48 -2.98 -11.27
N LEU A 189 -3.80 -2.06 -11.95
CA LEU A 189 -3.72 -2.04 -13.41
C LEU A 189 -2.96 -3.26 -13.96
N SER A 190 -1.85 -3.67 -13.34
CA SER A 190 -1.11 -4.88 -13.71
C SER A 190 -1.99 -6.13 -13.65
N LYS A 191 -2.76 -6.29 -12.57
CA LYS A 191 -3.70 -7.39 -12.37
C LYS A 191 -4.85 -7.35 -13.38
N GLU A 192 -5.50 -6.19 -13.51
CA GLU A 192 -6.64 -5.99 -14.42
C GLU A 192 -6.26 -6.29 -15.87
N TYR A 193 -5.13 -5.74 -16.31
CA TYR A 193 -4.67 -5.87 -17.69
C TYR A 193 -3.76 -7.07 -17.94
N LYS A 194 -3.46 -7.85 -16.90
CA LYS A 194 -2.56 -9.02 -16.93
C LYS A 194 -1.20 -8.71 -17.57
N VAL A 195 -0.63 -7.57 -17.19
CA VAL A 195 0.69 -7.12 -17.65
C VAL A 195 1.61 -6.91 -16.45
N PRO A 196 2.89 -7.26 -16.52
CA PRO A 196 3.82 -7.03 -15.43
C PRO A 196 3.99 -5.53 -15.11
N ILE A 197 4.16 -5.19 -13.83
CA ILE A 197 4.41 -3.82 -13.38
C ILE A 197 5.69 -3.26 -14.02
N ALA A 198 6.74 -4.08 -14.13
CA ALA A 198 7.98 -3.69 -14.79
C ALA A 198 7.73 -3.23 -16.24
N SER A 199 6.90 -3.96 -16.99
CA SER A 199 6.54 -3.59 -18.36
C SER A 199 5.69 -2.30 -18.39
N LEU A 200 4.71 -2.16 -17.48
CA LEU A 200 3.94 -0.91 -17.33
C LEU A 200 4.83 0.30 -17.05
N LYS A 201 5.79 0.19 -16.14
CA LYS A 201 6.75 1.25 -15.83
C LYS A 201 7.61 1.60 -17.05
N LYS A 202 8.12 0.58 -17.73
CA LYS A 202 8.97 0.72 -18.93
C LYS A 202 8.26 1.47 -20.06
N TRP A 203 7.02 1.11 -20.39
CA TRP A 203 6.27 1.77 -21.48
C TRP A 203 5.88 3.21 -21.16
N ASN A 204 5.76 3.54 -19.88
CA ASN A 204 5.30 4.85 -19.41
C ASN A 204 6.42 5.72 -18.84
N HIS A 205 7.67 5.26 -18.95
CA HIS A 205 8.86 5.94 -18.41
C HIS A 205 8.71 6.32 -16.94
N LEU A 206 8.13 5.44 -16.13
CA LEU A 206 7.91 5.66 -14.70
C LEU A 206 9.16 5.26 -13.92
N ASN A 207 9.70 6.20 -13.15
CA ASN A 207 10.87 5.97 -12.28
C ASN A 207 10.50 5.29 -10.96
N GLY A 208 9.21 5.04 -10.71
CA GLY A 208 8.68 4.44 -9.49
C GLY A 208 7.25 3.94 -9.70
N SER A 209 6.58 3.58 -8.61
CA SER A 209 5.22 3.04 -8.64
C SER A 209 4.13 4.12 -8.70
N THR A 210 4.49 5.39 -8.49
CA THR A 210 3.55 6.50 -8.40
C THR A 210 2.94 6.84 -9.76
N ILE A 211 1.61 6.91 -9.77
CA ILE A 211 0.80 7.40 -10.89
C ILE A 211 -0.22 8.41 -10.36
N TYR A 212 -0.60 9.38 -11.19
CA TYR A 212 -1.45 10.50 -10.77
C TYR A 212 -2.81 10.46 -11.45
N PRO A 213 -3.89 10.90 -10.78
CA PRO A 213 -5.19 11.01 -11.42
C PRO A 213 -5.12 11.86 -12.70
N SER A 214 -5.84 11.45 -13.74
CA SER A 214 -5.79 12.02 -15.10
C SER A 214 -4.50 11.77 -15.89
N GLN A 215 -3.47 11.13 -15.31
CA GLN A 215 -2.30 10.69 -16.05
C GLN A 215 -2.72 9.67 -17.11
N LYS A 216 -2.19 9.79 -18.33
CA LYS A 216 -2.39 8.76 -19.36
C LYS A 216 -1.31 7.71 -19.25
N LEU A 217 -1.72 6.44 -19.21
CA LEU A 217 -0.80 5.30 -19.26
C LEU A 217 -1.06 4.46 -20.51
N ILE A 218 0.03 4.09 -21.15
CA ILE A 218 0.12 3.13 -22.24
C ILE A 218 0.19 1.74 -21.63
N ILE A 219 -0.77 0.92 -21.99
CA ILE A 219 -0.81 -0.51 -21.72
C ILE A 219 -0.55 -1.18 -23.06
N SER A 220 0.71 -1.57 -23.27
CA SER A 220 1.04 -2.44 -24.37
C SER A 220 0.74 -3.87 -23.94
N PRO A 221 0.35 -4.74 -24.85
CA PRO A 221 0.40 -6.14 -24.56
C PRO A 221 1.85 -6.61 -24.35
N ALA A 222 2.13 -7.26 -23.22
CA ALA A 222 3.48 -7.73 -22.90
C ALA A 222 3.98 -8.73 -23.96
N GLU A 223 5.01 -8.40 -24.73
CA GLU A 223 5.66 -9.36 -25.64
C GLU A 223 6.41 -10.45 -24.87
N GLU A 224 6.73 -10.16 -23.61
CA GLU A 224 7.42 -11.00 -22.64
C GLU A 224 6.46 -12.10 -22.11
N GLU A 225 6.99 -13.32 -21.93
CA GLU A 225 6.23 -14.41 -21.35
C GLU A 225 6.00 -14.10 -19.86
N SER A 226 4.73 -14.05 -19.45
CA SER A 226 4.33 -13.67 -18.09
C SER A 226 3.45 -14.72 -17.42
N TYR A 227 3.48 -14.72 -16.09
CA TYR A 227 2.74 -15.65 -15.23
C TYR A 227 2.02 -14.90 -14.11
N VAL A 228 0.77 -15.29 -13.86
CA VAL A 228 -0.03 -14.78 -12.73
C VAL A 228 0.12 -15.76 -11.56
N VAL A 229 0.75 -15.28 -10.49
CA VAL A 229 1.01 -16.06 -9.27
C VAL A 229 -0.29 -16.54 -8.64
N LYS A 230 -0.34 -17.82 -8.26
CA LYS A 230 -1.49 -18.47 -7.62
C LYS A 230 -1.20 -18.71 -6.14
N ALA A 231 -2.25 -18.92 -5.36
CA ALA A 231 -2.12 -19.33 -3.97
C ALA A 231 -1.32 -20.64 -3.85
N GLY A 232 -0.28 -20.63 -3.02
CA GLY A 232 0.63 -21.76 -2.82
C GLY A 232 1.85 -21.77 -3.75
N ASP A 233 1.94 -20.85 -4.72
CA ASP A 233 3.14 -20.73 -5.55
C ASP A 233 4.33 -20.20 -4.74
N THR A 234 5.52 -20.65 -5.12
CA THR A 234 6.80 -20.12 -4.67
C THR A 234 7.60 -19.68 -5.90
N LEU A 235 8.58 -18.78 -5.74
CA LEU A 235 9.48 -18.47 -6.85
C LEU A 235 10.17 -19.71 -7.41
N TYR A 236 10.52 -20.66 -6.53
CA TYR A 236 11.14 -21.92 -6.92
C TYR A 236 10.21 -22.77 -7.80
N SER A 237 8.96 -22.98 -7.37
CA SER A 237 8.01 -23.81 -8.14
C SER A 237 7.67 -23.20 -9.49
N ILE A 238 7.61 -21.86 -9.58
CA ILE A 238 7.43 -21.15 -10.85
C ILE A 238 8.70 -21.29 -11.70
N ALA A 239 9.89 -21.04 -11.15
CA ALA A 239 11.14 -21.14 -11.88
C ALA A 239 11.35 -22.53 -12.49
N ASP A 240 11.09 -23.59 -11.72
CA ASP A 240 11.17 -24.97 -12.16
C ASP A 240 10.18 -25.26 -13.30
N SER A 241 8.91 -24.84 -13.14
CA SER A 241 7.86 -25.05 -14.14
C SER A 241 8.17 -24.40 -15.50
N PHE A 242 8.83 -23.24 -15.48
CA PHE A 242 9.16 -22.47 -16.67
C PHE A 242 10.63 -22.62 -17.13
N GLN A 243 11.37 -23.56 -16.53
CA GLN A 243 12.77 -23.85 -16.87
C GLN A 243 13.66 -22.58 -16.82
N THR A 244 13.47 -21.78 -15.79
CA THR A 244 14.24 -20.55 -15.50
C THR A 244 14.81 -20.60 -14.08
N SER A 245 15.43 -19.53 -13.59
CA SER A 245 15.93 -19.45 -12.21
C SER A 245 15.16 -18.42 -11.39
N THR A 246 15.11 -18.63 -10.07
CA THR A 246 14.53 -17.67 -9.12
C THR A 246 15.22 -16.32 -9.22
N ASP A 247 16.55 -16.31 -9.37
CA ASP A 247 17.33 -15.08 -9.54
C ASP A 247 16.97 -14.33 -10.82
N LYS A 248 16.72 -15.04 -11.93
CA LYS A 248 16.28 -14.41 -13.18
C LYS A 248 14.88 -13.81 -13.05
N ILE A 249 13.94 -14.54 -12.46
CA ILE A 249 12.59 -14.01 -12.19
C ILE A 249 12.69 -12.76 -11.29
N LYS A 250 13.52 -12.80 -10.24
CA LYS A 250 13.73 -11.66 -9.35
C LYS A 250 14.29 -10.45 -10.08
N SER A 251 15.39 -10.61 -10.81
CA SER A 251 16.07 -9.49 -11.47
C SER A 251 15.19 -8.83 -12.52
N THR A 252 14.45 -9.62 -13.31
CA THR A 252 13.59 -9.08 -14.37
C THR A 252 12.35 -8.37 -13.83
N ASN A 253 11.88 -8.76 -12.63
CA ASN A 253 10.69 -8.18 -12.00
C ASN A 253 11.00 -7.20 -10.86
N GLU A 254 12.25 -6.79 -10.72
CA GLU A 254 12.70 -5.86 -9.65
C GLU A 254 12.35 -6.35 -8.22
N LEU A 255 12.26 -7.67 -8.00
CA LEU A 255 11.90 -8.24 -6.71
C LEU A 255 13.07 -8.11 -5.71
N GLN A 256 12.78 -7.59 -4.52
CA GLN A 256 13.78 -7.43 -3.44
C GLN A 256 14.04 -8.72 -2.64
N GLY A 257 13.25 -9.78 -2.87
CA GLY A 257 13.34 -11.04 -2.13
C GLY A 257 12.60 -12.18 -2.83
N GLU A 258 12.38 -13.27 -2.10
CA GLU A 258 11.71 -14.47 -2.66
C GLU A 258 10.19 -14.49 -2.49
N THR A 259 9.65 -13.54 -1.74
CA THR A 259 8.22 -13.45 -1.47
C THR A 259 7.48 -13.00 -2.73
N ILE A 260 6.45 -13.77 -3.08
CA ILE A 260 5.50 -13.47 -4.16
C ILE A 260 4.08 -13.60 -3.62
N TYR A 261 3.13 -12.93 -4.26
CA TYR A 261 1.75 -12.83 -3.80
C TYR A 261 0.78 -13.33 -4.85
N PRO A 262 -0.34 -13.97 -4.47
CA PRO A 262 -1.42 -14.28 -5.41
C PRO A 262 -1.83 -13.05 -6.23
N ASP A 263 -2.13 -13.29 -7.52
CA ASP A 263 -2.46 -12.30 -8.55
C ASP A 263 -1.31 -11.36 -8.98
N GLN A 264 -0.11 -11.51 -8.42
CA GLN A 264 1.06 -10.81 -8.93
C GLN A 264 1.40 -11.32 -10.33
N VAL A 265 1.64 -10.40 -11.27
CA VAL A 265 2.04 -10.74 -12.64
C VAL A 265 3.55 -10.61 -12.78
N LEU A 266 4.23 -11.73 -13.03
CA LEU A 266 5.68 -11.82 -13.16
C LEU A 266 6.08 -12.11 -14.61
N ILE A 267 7.13 -11.44 -15.09
CA ILE A 267 7.89 -11.83 -16.27
C ILE A 267 8.66 -13.11 -15.92
N ILE A 268 8.40 -14.19 -16.65
CA ILE A 268 9.04 -15.50 -16.45
C ILE A 268 10.09 -15.79 -17.53
N LYS A 269 10.02 -15.09 -18.67
CA LYS A 269 10.98 -15.19 -19.77
C LYS A 269 11.04 -13.89 -20.56
N GLU A 270 12.26 -13.44 -20.85
CA GLU A 270 12.56 -12.41 -21.85
C GLU A 270 12.68 -13.03 -23.24
#